data_AF-A0A3Q4MKZ0-F1
#
_entry.id   AF-A0A3Q4MKZ0-F1
#
_cell.length_a   1.000
_cell.length_b   1.000
_cell.length_c   1.000
_cell.angle_alpha   90.00
_cell.angle_beta   90.00
_cell.angle_gamma   90.00
#
_symmetry.space_group_name_H-M   'P 1'
#
loop_
_entity.id
_entity.type
_entity.pdbx_description
1 polymer ?
#
loop_
_entity_poly.entity_id
_entity_poly.type
_entity_poly.pdbx_seq_one_letter_code
_entity_poly.pdbx_strand_id
1 'polypeptide(L)'
;MRPLLRLQGFGNVGLHSMRYLHRFGARCVGVGELDGSIWNPDGINPKELEDYKLANGTIVGFPDATPYEGSILEADCDILVPAASEKQLTKSNAHKIKAKVPRLPDQLITFTLSVQESLERKFGKHGGAVPVVPTSEFQARIAGASEKDIVHSGLAYTMERSARVSTPNLSFDDVIKVFDV
;
A
#
# COMPACT_ATOMS: atom_id res chain seq x y z
N MET A 1 -7.22 -10.16 -9.83
CA MET A 1 -7.24 -8.83 -10.47
C MET A 1 -6.45 -7.87 -9.57
N ARG A 2 -5.63 -6.95 -10.13
CA ARG A 2 -4.86 -6.00 -9.32
C ARG A 2 -5.81 -4.92 -8.76
N PRO A 3 -5.73 -4.54 -7.47
CA PRO A 3 -6.56 -3.47 -6.92
C PRO A 3 -6.31 -2.15 -7.65
N LEU A 4 -7.38 -1.45 -8.01
CA LEU A 4 -7.31 -0.13 -8.62
C LEU A 4 -7.12 0.94 -7.54
N LEU A 5 -6.10 1.77 -7.68
CA LEU A 5 -5.74 2.84 -6.77
C LEU A 5 -5.99 4.20 -7.43
N ARG A 6 -6.55 5.13 -6.66
CA ARG A 6 -6.65 6.55 -7.01
C ARG A 6 -6.04 7.41 -5.91
N LEU A 7 -5.41 8.50 -6.32
CA LEU A 7 -4.77 9.45 -5.41
C LEU A 7 -5.38 10.83 -5.63
N GLN A 8 -5.71 11.50 -4.54
CA GLN A 8 -6.01 12.93 -4.54
C GLN A 8 -4.86 13.63 -3.81
N GLY A 9 -3.95 14.25 -4.57
CA GLY A 9 -2.70 14.84 -4.11
C GLY A 9 -1.49 13.98 -4.47
N PHE A 10 -0.48 14.60 -5.10
CA PHE A 10 0.79 13.96 -5.48
C PHE A 10 1.99 14.64 -4.82
N GLY A 11 1.83 15.02 -3.54
CA GLY A 11 2.91 15.47 -2.66
C GLY A 11 3.59 14.30 -1.94
N ASN A 12 4.31 14.58 -0.85
CA ASN A 12 5.07 13.56 -0.10
C ASN A 12 4.23 12.32 0.26
N VAL A 13 3.04 12.53 0.85
CA VAL A 13 2.17 11.41 1.25
C VAL A 13 1.68 10.64 0.02
N GLY A 14 1.08 11.33 -0.96
CA GLY A 14 0.53 10.71 -2.16
C GLY A 14 1.56 9.91 -2.96
N LEU A 15 2.73 10.50 -3.21
CA LEU A 15 3.83 9.86 -3.92
C LEU A 15 4.33 8.59 -3.20
N HIS A 16 4.60 8.69 -1.89
CA HIS A 16 5.08 7.52 -1.14
C HIS A 16 4.00 6.44 -1.04
N SER A 17 2.74 6.81 -0.79
CA SER A 17 1.60 5.88 -0.83
C SER A 17 1.50 5.17 -2.18
N MET A 18 1.61 5.89 -3.29
CA MET A 18 1.63 5.31 -4.64
C MET A 18 2.76 4.31 -4.80
N ARG A 19 4.00 4.68 -4.43
CA ARG A 19 5.18 3.84 -4.57
C ARG A 19 5.07 2.55 -3.78
N TYR A 20 4.58 2.63 -2.54
CA TYR A 20 4.38 1.45 -1.70
C TYR A 20 3.27 0.56 -2.24
N LEU A 21 2.08 1.11 -2.50
CA LEU A 21 0.94 0.33 -3.00
C LEU A 21 1.23 -0.30 -4.37
N HIS A 22 1.91 0.43 -5.26
CA HIS A 22 2.37 -0.09 -6.55
C HIS A 22 3.34 -1.27 -6.37
N ARG A 23 4.30 -1.17 -5.44
CA ARG A 23 5.22 -2.28 -5.11
C ARG A 23 4.49 -3.52 -4.58
N PHE A 24 3.38 -3.33 -3.86
CA PHE A 24 2.53 -4.41 -3.37
C PHE A 24 1.45 -4.86 -4.39
N GLY A 25 1.53 -4.40 -5.63
CA GLY A 25 0.72 -4.92 -6.74
C GLY A 25 -0.58 -4.18 -7.03
N ALA A 26 -0.84 -3.03 -6.38
CA ALA A 26 -1.92 -2.14 -6.77
C ALA A 26 -1.58 -1.41 -8.07
N ARG A 27 -2.60 -1.11 -8.89
CA ARG A 27 -2.47 -0.31 -10.11
C ARG A 27 -3.04 1.08 -9.86
N CYS A 28 -2.20 2.11 -9.88
CA CYS A 28 -2.70 3.49 -9.82
C CYS A 28 -3.28 3.88 -11.18
N VAL A 29 -4.56 4.18 -11.23
CA VAL A 29 -5.27 4.52 -12.49
C VAL A 29 -5.59 6.00 -12.61
N GLY A 30 -5.46 6.77 -11.52
CA GLY A 30 -5.71 8.19 -11.56
C GLY A 30 -5.08 8.96 -10.40
N VAL A 31 -4.61 10.16 -10.72
CA VAL A 31 -3.97 11.10 -9.79
C VAL A 31 -4.57 12.47 -10.04
N GLY A 32 -5.06 13.13 -8.99
CA GLY A 32 -5.56 14.50 -9.05
C GLY A 32 -4.74 15.45 -8.20
N GLU A 33 -4.48 16.65 -8.71
CA GLU A 33 -3.91 17.78 -7.98
C GLU A 33 -4.80 19.03 -8.14
N LEU A 34 -4.35 20.17 -7.61
CA LEU A 34 -5.11 21.43 -7.63
C LEU A 34 -5.31 21.98 -9.05
N ASP A 35 -4.38 21.70 -9.94
CA ASP A 35 -4.31 22.21 -11.31
C ASP A 35 -4.94 21.26 -12.34
N GLY A 36 -5.21 20.00 -11.97
CA GLY A 36 -5.90 19.05 -12.83
C GLY A 36 -5.79 17.61 -12.36
N SER A 37 -6.46 16.71 -13.07
CA SER A 37 -6.40 15.26 -12.84
C SER A 37 -5.98 14.53 -14.10
N ILE A 38 -5.28 13.42 -13.92
CA ILE A 38 -4.86 12.53 -15.01
C ILE A 38 -5.41 11.12 -14.77
N TRP A 39 -5.63 10.38 -15.84
CA TRP A 39 -6.18 9.04 -15.83
C TRP A 39 -5.49 8.12 -16.83
N ASN A 40 -5.18 6.90 -16.41
CA ASN A 40 -4.77 5.82 -17.28
C ASN A 40 -5.31 4.47 -16.73
N PRO A 41 -6.24 3.80 -17.43
CA PRO A 41 -6.79 2.52 -16.97
C PRO A 41 -5.76 1.37 -16.94
N ASP A 42 -4.69 1.46 -17.73
CA ASP A 42 -3.60 0.48 -17.77
C ASP A 42 -2.60 0.67 -16.62
N GLY A 43 -2.58 1.87 -16.05
CA GLY A 43 -1.85 2.22 -14.84
C GLY A 43 -0.79 3.28 -15.08
N ILE A 44 -0.51 4.05 -14.03
CA ILE A 44 0.48 5.11 -14.01
C ILE A 44 1.68 4.64 -13.19
N ASN A 45 2.88 4.71 -13.78
CA ASN A 45 4.11 4.37 -13.08
C ASN A 45 4.49 5.52 -12.11
N PRO A 46 4.66 5.25 -10.81
CA PRO A 46 4.98 6.29 -9.84
C PRO A 46 6.30 7.00 -10.11
N LYS A 47 7.31 6.28 -10.64
CA LYS A 47 8.62 6.87 -10.90
C LYS A 47 8.59 7.81 -12.10
N GLU A 48 7.94 7.40 -13.19
CA GLU A 48 7.85 8.21 -14.40
C GLU A 48 7.03 9.48 -14.15
N LEU A 49 5.94 9.38 -13.37
CA LEU A 49 5.14 10.54 -12.98
C LEU A 49 5.91 11.49 -12.04
N GLU A 50 6.70 10.96 -11.11
CA GLU A 50 7.59 11.75 -10.24
C GLU A 50 8.62 12.51 -11.07
N ASP A 51 9.33 11.81 -11.97
CA ASP A 51 10.33 12.41 -12.85
C ASP A 51 9.71 13.51 -13.74
N TYR A 52 8.50 13.28 -14.28
CA TYR A 52 7.77 14.28 -15.06
C TYR A 52 7.38 15.50 -14.22
N LYS A 53 6.83 15.30 -13.02
CA LYS A 53 6.43 16.41 -12.14
C LYS A 53 7.64 17.24 -11.70
N LEU A 54 8.77 16.60 -11.44
CA LEU A 54 10.01 17.31 -11.10
C LEU A 54 10.51 18.18 -12.27
N ALA A 55 10.35 17.72 -13.51
CA ALA A 55 10.77 18.46 -14.70
C ALA A 55 9.81 19.60 -15.08
N ASN A 56 8.50 19.40 -14.91
CA ASN A 56 7.47 20.31 -15.43
C ASN A 56 6.75 21.14 -14.35
N GLY A 57 6.92 20.77 -13.07
CA GLY A 57 6.23 21.40 -11.94
C GLY A 57 4.77 20.99 -11.77
N THR A 58 4.23 20.11 -12.63
CA THR A 58 2.83 19.65 -12.64
C THR A 58 2.74 18.20 -13.12
N ILE A 59 1.65 17.50 -12.77
CA ILE A 59 1.29 16.21 -13.35
C ILE A 59 0.50 16.35 -14.66
N VAL A 60 -0.04 17.54 -14.95
CA VAL A 60 -0.86 17.79 -16.14
C VAL A 60 0.01 17.69 -17.40
N GLY A 61 -0.50 17.01 -18.42
CA GLY A 61 0.22 16.75 -19.67
C GLY A 61 1.18 15.56 -19.64
N PHE A 62 1.18 14.76 -18.56
CA PHE A 62 1.97 13.54 -18.48
C PHE A 62 1.67 12.62 -19.69
N PRO A 63 2.67 12.23 -20.51
CA PRO A 63 2.44 11.56 -21.80
C PRO A 63 1.68 10.24 -21.71
N ASP A 64 1.90 9.47 -20.66
CA ASP A 64 1.27 8.15 -20.47
C ASP A 64 -0.04 8.24 -19.67
N ALA A 65 -0.69 9.40 -19.64
CA ALA A 65 -2.04 9.54 -19.10
C ALA A 65 -2.83 10.61 -19.85
N THR A 66 -4.15 10.46 -19.86
CA THR A 66 -5.05 11.47 -20.43
C THR A 66 -5.56 12.40 -19.33
N PRO A 67 -5.83 13.68 -19.63
CA PRO A 67 -6.58 14.55 -18.74
C PRO A 67 -7.91 13.90 -18.33
N TYR A 68 -8.27 14.02 -17.06
CA TYR A 68 -9.52 13.51 -16.52
C TYR A 68 -10.44 14.66 -16.14
N GLU A 69 -11.55 14.76 -16.86
CA GLU A 69 -12.60 15.74 -16.60
C GLU A 69 -13.56 15.17 -15.54
N GLY A 70 -13.46 15.65 -14.30
CA GLY A 70 -14.32 15.25 -13.20
C GLY A 70 -13.60 15.16 -11.85
N SER A 71 -14.35 14.84 -10.80
CA SER A 71 -13.76 14.66 -9.47
C SER A 71 -13.04 13.32 -9.38
N ILE A 72 -11.71 13.35 -9.16
CA ILE A 72 -10.91 12.14 -8.94
C ILE A 72 -11.40 11.31 -7.74
N LEU A 73 -12.13 11.93 -6.80
CA LEU A 73 -12.73 11.29 -5.64
C LEU A 73 -13.90 10.37 -6.02
N GLU A 74 -14.62 10.68 -7.11
CA GLU A 74 -15.88 10.02 -7.50
C GLU A 74 -15.72 8.95 -8.60
N ALA A 75 -14.56 8.89 -9.25
CA ALA A 75 -14.23 7.83 -10.21
C ALA A 75 -14.35 6.41 -9.62
N ASP A 76 -14.21 5.36 -10.44
CA ASP A 76 -14.25 3.98 -9.95
C ASP A 76 -12.85 3.56 -9.45
N CYS A 77 -12.74 2.99 -8.25
CA CYS A 77 -11.55 2.25 -7.83
C CYS A 77 -11.84 1.31 -6.66
N ASP A 78 -10.84 0.51 -6.29
CA ASP A 78 -10.83 -0.21 -5.04
C ASP A 78 -10.32 0.71 -3.91
N ILE A 79 -9.15 1.33 -4.09
CA ILE A 79 -8.46 2.11 -3.04
C ILE A 79 -8.44 3.60 -3.42
N LEU A 80 -8.98 4.47 -2.57
CA LEU A 80 -8.85 5.92 -2.68
C LEU A 80 -7.97 6.45 -1.55
N VAL A 81 -6.92 7.20 -1.88
CA VAL A 81 -6.05 7.87 -0.90
C VAL A 81 -6.23 9.39 -1.03
N PRO A 82 -6.95 10.03 -0.09
CA PRO A 82 -7.00 11.49 0.01
C PRO A 82 -5.73 12.00 0.70
N ALA A 83 -4.90 12.73 -0.03
CA ALA A 83 -3.56 13.17 0.37
C ALA A 83 -3.25 14.63 -0.03
N ALA A 84 -4.25 15.45 -0.37
CA ALA A 84 -4.03 16.87 -0.67
C ALA A 84 -4.31 17.79 0.52
N SER A 85 -5.56 17.89 0.96
CA SER A 85 -6.00 18.81 2.01
C SER A 85 -7.07 18.16 2.89
N GLU A 86 -7.38 18.78 4.03
CA GLU A 86 -8.46 18.30 4.91
C GLU A 86 -9.85 18.45 4.26
N LYS A 87 -10.84 17.73 4.82
CA LYS A 87 -12.28 17.83 4.49
C LYS A 87 -12.63 17.62 3.01
N GLN A 88 -11.81 16.89 2.26
CA GLN A 88 -12.09 16.54 0.86
C GLN A 88 -13.23 15.53 0.74
N LEU A 89 -13.44 14.72 1.78
CA LEU A 89 -14.62 13.87 1.92
C LEU A 89 -15.61 14.59 2.83
N THR A 90 -16.81 14.81 2.30
CA THR A 90 -17.90 15.53 2.96
C THR A 90 -19.19 14.73 2.85
N LYS A 91 -20.18 15.02 3.70
CA LYS A 91 -21.50 14.37 3.63
C LYS A 91 -22.15 14.44 2.24
N SER A 92 -21.85 15.50 1.46
CA SER A 92 -22.40 15.71 0.13
C SER A 92 -21.69 14.92 -0.98
N ASN A 93 -20.50 14.37 -0.76
CA ASN A 93 -19.79 13.54 -1.76
C ASN A 93 -19.47 12.12 -1.30
N ALA A 94 -19.58 11.81 0.00
CA ALA A 94 -19.29 10.50 0.57
C ALA A 94 -20.08 9.38 -0.13
N HIS A 95 -21.37 9.61 -0.39
CA HIS A 95 -22.24 8.66 -1.09
C HIS A 95 -21.86 8.40 -2.56
N LYS A 96 -20.99 9.24 -3.14
CA LYS A 96 -20.49 9.12 -4.51
C LYS A 96 -19.13 8.45 -4.59
N ILE A 97 -18.48 8.19 -3.45
CA ILE A 97 -17.18 7.52 -3.40
C ILE A 97 -17.42 6.04 -3.63
N LYS A 98 -16.86 5.53 -4.71
CA LYS A 98 -16.99 4.12 -5.11
C LYS A 98 -15.86 3.23 -4.62
N ALA A 99 -14.92 3.78 -3.85
CA ALA A 99 -13.83 3.03 -3.24
C ALA A 99 -14.40 1.97 -2.28
N LYS A 100 -13.89 0.75 -2.39
CA LYS A 100 -14.25 -0.37 -1.52
C LYS A 100 -13.07 -0.65 -0.61
N VAL A 101 -13.29 -0.85 0.69
CA VAL A 101 -12.20 -1.24 1.60
C VAL A 101 -11.47 -2.44 0.99
N PRO A 102 -10.18 -2.33 0.65
CA PRO A 102 -9.50 -3.41 -0.05
C PRO A 102 -9.39 -4.61 0.88
N ARG A 103 -9.90 -5.77 0.43
CA ARG A 103 -9.34 -7.07 0.81
C ARG A 103 -7.93 -7.12 0.20
N LEU A 104 -6.96 -6.48 0.85
CA LEU A 104 -5.56 -6.78 0.56
C LEU A 104 -5.38 -8.26 0.94
N PRO A 105 -4.89 -9.13 0.03
CA PRO A 105 -4.57 -10.48 0.43
C PRO A 105 -3.51 -10.41 1.53
N ASP A 106 -3.84 -10.97 2.70
CA ASP A 106 -2.90 -11.20 3.80
C ASP A 106 -1.73 -12.04 3.28
N GLN A 107 -0.69 -11.37 2.81
CA GLN A 107 0.56 -11.98 2.34
C GLN A 107 1.74 -11.25 2.97
N LEU A 108 1.70 -11.07 4.31
CA LEU A 108 2.91 -10.66 5.03
C LEU A 108 3.11 -11.23 6.44
N ILE A 109 2.25 -12.11 6.97
CA ILE A 109 2.49 -12.67 8.33
C ILE A 109 2.48 -14.21 8.42
N THR A 110 1.99 -14.97 7.42
CA THR A 110 1.76 -16.42 7.61
C THR A 110 2.72 -17.37 6.89
N PHE A 111 3.54 -16.91 5.93
CA PHE A 111 4.32 -17.86 5.11
C PHE A 111 5.69 -18.25 5.71
N THR A 112 6.33 -17.36 6.49
CA THR A 112 7.69 -17.61 6.98
C THR A 112 7.73 -18.45 8.26
N LEU A 113 6.69 -18.39 9.10
CA LEU A 113 6.63 -19.15 10.37
C LEU A 113 6.21 -20.61 10.18
N SER A 114 5.43 -20.93 9.14
CA SER A 114 4.92 -22.30 8.92
C SER A 114 6.00 -23.28 8.44
N VAL A 115 7.06 -22.78 7.79
CA VAL A 115 8.18 -23.60 7.32
C VAL A 115 9.10 -23.96 8.48
N GLN A 116 9.26 -23.07 9.46
CA GLN A 116 10.14 -23.27 10.62
C GLN A 116 9.59 -24.32 11.60
N GLU A 117 8.29 -24.27 11.94
CA GLU A 117 7.64 -25.25 12.82
C GLU A 117 7.45 -26.65 12.20
N SER A 118 7.47 -26.75 10.86
CA SER A 118 7.30 -28.02 10.15
C SER A 118 8.61 -28.80 10.04
N LEU A 119 9.75 -28.09 10.01
CA LEU A 119 11.09 -28.69 9.96
C LEU A 119 11.55 -29.20 11.34
N GLU A 120 11.19 -28.54 12.45
CA GLU A 120 11.56 -29.00 13.80
C GLU A 120 10.83 -30.29 14.22
N ARG A 121 9.61 -30.52 13.71
CA ARG A 121 8.85 -31.77 13.96
C ARG A 121 9.38 -32.98 13.18
N LYS A 122 10.07 -32.79 12.05
CA LYS A 122 10.46 -33.89 11.15
C LYS A 122 11.88 -34.43 11.35
N PHE A 123 12.79 -33.67 11.97
CA PHE A 123 14.20 -34.06 12.09
C PHE A 123 14.66 -34.44 13.50
N GLY A 124 13.72 -34.66 14.43
CA GLY A 124 14.05 -34.87 15.84
C GLY A 124 14.74 -36.17 16.25
N LYS A 125 14.99 -37.18 15.39
CA LYS A 125 15.59 -38.46 15.89
C LYS A 125 16.61 -39.22 15.03
N HIS A 126 16.90 -38.89 13.76
CA HIS A 126 17.88 -39.67 12.97
C HIS A 126 18.62 -38.85 11.90
N GLY A 127 19.53 -37.95 12.29
CA GLY A 127 20.40 -37.27 11.32
C GLY A 127 21.72 -36.88 11.96
N GLY A 128 22.84 -37.28 11.34
CA GLY A 128 24.16 -36.74 11.68
C GLY A 128 24.23 -35.22 11.50
N ALA A 129 25.37 -34.60 11.81
CA ALA A 129 25.53 -33.14 11.86
C ALA A 129 24.94 -32.44 10.62
N VAL A 130 23.79 -31.79 10.81
CA VAL A 130 23.13 -30.96 9.79
C VAL A 130 23.79 -29.58 9.86
N PRO A 131 24.52 -29.13 8.83
CA PRO A 131 25.13 -27.81 8.85
C PRO A 131 24.03 -26.74 8.80
N VAL A 132 23.87 -26.00 9.89
CA VAL A 132 23.00 -24.83 9.95
C VAL A 132 23.77 -23.65 9.36
N VAL A 133 23.50 -23.36 8.08
CA VAL A 133 24.08 -22.19 7.40
C VAL A 133 23.03 -21.08 7.35
N PRO A 134 23.39 -19.83 7.70
CA PRO A 134 22.56 -18.65 7.44
C PRO A 134 21.96 -18.64 6.03
N THR A 135 20.66 -18.41 5.93
CA THR A 135 20.07 -18.00 4.64
C THR A 135 20.63 -16.63 4.25
N SER A 136 20.60 -16.28 2.96
CA SER A 136 21.06 -14.98 2.47
C SER A 136 20.38 -13.80 3.18
N GLU A 137 19.08 -13.93 3.52
CA GLU A 137 18.34 -12.95 4.31
C GLU A 137 18.83 -12.86 5.77
N PHE A 138 19.13 -13.99 6.40
CA PHE A 138 19.69 -14.01 7.76
C PHE A 138 21.12 -13.46 7.78
N GLN A 139 21.91 -13.77 6.75
CA GLN A 139 23.27 -13.28 6.57
C GLN A 139 23.31 -11.76 6.39
N ALA A 140 22.31 -11.18 5.70
CA ALA A 140 22.17 -9.73 5.59
C ALA A 140 21.84 -9.03 6.93
N ARG A 141 21.34 -9.76 7.92
CA ARG A 141 20.92 -9.24 9.24
C ARG A 141 21.85 -9.64 10.39
N ILE A 142 22.82 -10.51 10.14
CA ILE A 142 23.71 -11.07 11.16
C ILE A 142 24.67 -10.02 11.74
N ALA A 143 24.93 -8.94 10.99
CA ALA A 143 25.73 -7.80 11.43
C ALA A 143 24.96 -6.84 12.37
N GLY A 144 23.71 -7.16 12.73
CA GLY A 144 22.82 -6.27 13.46
C GLY A 144 21.89 -5.49 12.53
N ALA A 145 20.89 -4.83 13.12
CA ALA A 145 19.95 -4.00 12.38
C ALA A 145 20.57 -2.63 12.09
N SER A 146 20.56 -2.20 10.83
CA SER A 146 20.90 -0.83 10.48
C SER A 146 19.82 0.15 10.96
N GLU A 147 20.12 1.45 11.00
CA GLU A 147 19.12 2.50 11.31
C GLU A 147 17.89 2.40 10.39
N LYS A 148 18.12 2.13 9.10
CA LYS A 148 17.05 1.90 8.12
C LYS A 148 16.18 0.70 8.49
N ASP A 149 16.79 -0.39 8.97
CA ASP A 149 16.04 -1.58 9.38
C ASP A 149 15.21 -1.30 10.64
N ILE A 150 15.76 -0.51 11.58
CA ILE A 150 15.05 -0.09 12.80
C ILE A 150 13.85 0.79 12.44
N VAL A 151 14.03 1.78 11.56
CA VAL A 151 12.94 2.67 11.12
C VAL A 151 11.83 1.88 10.43
N HIS A 152 12.19 1.00 9.49
CA HIS A 152 11.19 0.20 8.76
C HIS A 152 10.44 -0.78 9.69
N SER A 153 11.16 -1.53 10.52
CA SER A 153 10.56 -2.53 11.42
C SER A 153 9.75 -1.87 12.54
N GLY A 154 10.24 -0.77 13.10
CA GLY A 154 9.54 0.00 14.13
C GLY A 154 8.24 0.63 13.63
N LEU A 155 8.26 1.21 12.42
CA LEU A 155 7.05 1.76 11.79
C LEU A 155 6.02 0.64 11.50
N ALA A 156 6.46 -0.46 10.89
CA ALA A 156 5.59 -1.60 10.60
C ALA A 156 4.94 -2.15 11.89
N TYR A 157 5.73 -2.40 12.92
CA TYR A 157 5.24 -2.88 14.21
C TYR A 157 4.24 -1.91 14.86
N THR A 158 4.54 -0.61 14.83
CA THR A 158 3.66 0.41 15.46
C THR A 158 2.33 0.51 14.73
N MET A 159 2.34 0.50 13.40
CA MET A 159 1.12 0.51 12.59
C MET A 159 0.28 -0.75 12.83
N GLU A 160 0.91 -1.92 12.81
CA GLU A 160 0.23 -3.19 13.06
C GLU A 160 -0.38 -3.25 14.46
N ARG A 161 0.39 -2.87 15.48
CA ARG A 161 -0.07 -2.85 16.87
C ARG A 161 -1.24 -1.88 17.04
N SER A 162 -1.14 -0.68 16.47
CA SER A 162 -2.21 0.32 16.54
C SER A 162 -3.47 -0.18 15.86
N ALA A 163 -3.34 -0.79 14.67
CA ALA A 163 -4.47 -1.38 13.95
C ALA A 163 -5.16 -2.46 14.80
N ARG A 164 -4.39 -3.42 15.37
CA ARG A 164 -4.94 -4.48 16.25
C ARG A 164 -5.67 -3.92 17.47
N VAL A 165 -5.16 -2.83 18.06
CA VAL A 165 -5.78 -2.17 19.23
C VAL A 165 -7.05 -1.41 18.84
N SER A 166 -7.07 -0.76 17.67
CA SER A 166 -8.24 -0.02 17.17
C SER A 166 -9.34 -0.92 16.63
N THR A 167 -9.01 -2.13 16.18
CA THR A 167 -9.98 -3.11 15.65
C THR A 167 -9.86 -4.48 16.34
N PRO A 168 -10.10 -4.58 17.65
CA PRO A 168 -9.82 -5.81 18.40
C PRO A 168 -10.84 -6.94 18.13
N ASN A 169 -12.03 -6.64 17.59
CA ASN A 169 -13.16 -7.59 17.46
C ASN A 169 -13.96 -7.49 16.14
N LEU A 170 -13.44 -6.83 15.09
CA LEU A 170 -14.20 -6.73 13.84
C LEU A 170 -14.13 -8.07 13.08
N SER A 171 -15.27 -8.73 12.91
CA SER A 171 -15.39 -9.76 11.89
C SER A 171 -15.30 -9.08 10.51
N PHE A 172 -14.97 -9.85 9.47
CA PHE A 172 -14.78 -9.32 8.11
C PHE A 172 -15.98 -8.50 7.59
N ASP A 173 -17.18 -8.73 8.15
CA ASP A 173 -18.42 -8.05 7.79
C ASP A 173 -18.62 -6.70 8.51
N ASP A 174 -17.96 -6.47 9.65
CA ASP A 174 -18.14 -5.26 10.45
C ASP A 174 -17.31 -4.06 9.94
N VAL A 175 -16.27 -4.33 9.15
CA VAL A 175 -15.45 -3.29 8.48
C VAL A 175 -16.28 -2.47 7.47
N ILE A 176 -17.40 -3.02 6.99
CA ILE A 176 -18.33 -2.34 6.07
C ILE A 176 -19.12 -1.22 6.78
N LYS A 177 -19.27 -1.26 8.11
CA LYS A 177 -20.10 -0.30 8.87
C LYS A 177 -19.35 0.93 9.39
N VAL A 178 -18.02 0.95 9.34
CA VAL A 178 -17.23 2.03 9.95
C VAL A 178 -17.21 3.32 9.10
N PHE A 179 -17.73 3.29 7.88
CA PHE A 179 -17.79 4.44 6.97
C PHE A 179 -19.20 4.87 6.55
N ASP A 180 -20.23 4.47 7.30
CA ASP A 180 -21.61 4.89 7.03
C ASP A 180 -22.08 5.94 8.05
N VAL A 181 -21.57 7.18 7.93
CA VAL A 181 -22.25 8.46 8.28
C VAL A 181 -21.71 9.61 7.41
#